data_AF-A0A6P1F0D3-F1
#
_entry.id   AF-A0A6P1F0D3-F1
#
_cell.length_a   1.000
_cell.length_b   1.000
_cell.length_c   1.000
_cell.angle_alpha   90.00
_cell.angle_beta   90.00
_cell.angle_gamma   90.00
#
_symmetry.space_group_name_H-M   'P 1'
#
loop_
_entity.id
_entity.type
_entity.pdbx_description
1 polymer ?
#
loop_
_entity_poly.entity_id
_entity_poly.type
_entity_poly.pdbx_seq_one_letter_code
_entity_poly.pdbx_strand_id
1 'polypeptide(L)'
;MHVSRTHRKPRTDFIAIPHAQTASIHHPGLVVARFDGPIEWETLDDQPIRMAIALLVPVEKGGTTHLRLLSGIARSLMDDSVRRDLLAAEDPAAVVDLLSSTLDL
;
A
#
# COMPACT_ATOMS: atom_id res chain seq x y z
N MET A 1 -39.77 0.21 -19.33
CA MET A 1 -38.79 -0.59 -18.56
C MET A 1 -37.44 0.08 -18.69
N HIS A 2 -37.00 0.80 -17.66
CA HIS A 2 -35.72 1.50 -17.67
C HIS A 2 -34.79 0.75 -16.73
N VAL A 3 -33.83 0.01 -17.29
CA VAL A 3 -32.79 -0.66 -16.49
C VAL A 3 -31.63 0.31 -16.39
N SER A 4 -31.60 1.11 -15.33
CA SER A 4 -30.41 1.87 -14.96
C SER A 4 -29.36 0.89 -14.43
N ARG A 5 -28.60 0.27 -15.35
CA ARG A 5 -27.33 -0.38 -14.99
C ARG A 5 -26.35 0.74 -14.66
N THR A 6 -26.28 1.10 -13.38
CA THR A 6 -25.13 1.85 -12.86
C THR A 6 -23.91 0.94 -13.02
N HIS A 7 -23.16 1.15 -14.11
CA HIS A 7 -21.79 0.64 -14.21
C HIS A 7 -20.98 1.29 -13.07
N ARG A 8 -20.77 0.58 -11.96
CA ARG A 8 -19.84 1.01 -10.90
C ARG A 8 -18.73 -0.03 -10.71
N LYS A 9 -17.73 0.12 -11.59
CA LYS A 9 -16.27 -0.08 -11.50
C LYS A 9 -15.71 -1.31 -10.76
N PRO A 10 -14.77 -2.09 -11.36
CA PRO A 10 -13.94 -3.02 -10.60
C PRO A 10 -13.08 -2.21 -9.63
N ARG A 11 -13.14 -2.52 -8.33
CA ARG A 11 -12.29 -1.91 -7.31
C ARG A 11 -11.19 -2.92 -6.99
N THR A 12 -9.95 -2.49 -7.14
CA THR A 12 -8.76 -3.34 -7.06
C THR A 12 -7.81 -2.78 -6.03
N ASP A 13 -8.29 -2.60 -4.81
CA ASP A 13 -7.45 -2.18 -3.69
C ASP A 13 -7.00 -3.43 -2.91
N PHE A 14 -6.28 -4.32 -3.61
CA PHE A 14 -5.67 -5.53 -3.01
C PHE A 14 -4.47 -5.23 -2.11
N ILE A 15 -4.19 -3.96 -1.84
CA ILE A 15 -3.00 -3.51 -1.12
C ILE A 15 -3.44 -2.65 0.06
N ALA A 16 -3.17 -3.11 1.27
CA ALA A 16 -3.31 -2.29 2.48
C ALA A 16 -2.05 -1.46 2.72
N ILE A 17 -2.20 -0.31 3.39
CA ILE A 17 -1.09 0.54 3.85
C ILE A 17 -1.14 0.71 5.38
N PRO A 18 -0.85 -0.35 6.16
CA PRO A 18 -0.78 -0.21 7.62
C PRO A 18 0.31 0.79 8.00
N HIS A 19 0.13 1.49 9.11
CA HIS A 19 1.19 2.34 9.63
C HIS A 19 1.19 2.29 11.15
N ALA A 20 2.38 2.39 11.73
CA ALA A 20 2.55 2.37 13.17
C ALA A 20 3.60 3.38 13.60
N GLN A 21 3.29 4.11 14.67
CA GLN A 21 4.21 4.98 15.37
C GLN A 21 4.28 4.53 16.83
N THR A 22 5.44 4.01 17.26
CA THR A 22 5.63 3.53 18.63
C THR A 22 7.10 3.62 19.07
N ALA A 23 7.34 3.70 20.37
CA ALA A 23 8.67 3.73 20.96
C ALA A 23 9.47 2.43 20.76
N SER A 24 8.78 1.33 20.47
CA SER A 24 9.41 0.04 20.14
C SER A 24 10.07 0.01 18.75
N ILE A 25 9.81 1.02 17.90
CA ILE A 25 10.45 1.15 16.59
C ILE A 25 11.68 2.06 16.76
N HIS A 26 12.87 1.52 16.51
CA HIS A 26 14.13 2.25 16.66
C HIS A 26 14.59 2.95 15.38
N HIS A 27 14.17 2.45 14.21
CA HIS A 27 14.49 3.03 12.90
C HIS A 27 13.25 3.09 12.02
N PRO A 28 13.08 4.14 11.19
CA PRO A 28 12.01 4.16 10.22
C PRO A 28 12.22 3.04 9.21
N GLY A 29 11.13 2.40 8.78
CA GLY A 29 11.20 1.29 7.85
C GLY A 29 9.92 1.11 7.07
N LEU A 30 10.08 0.51 5.89
CA LEU A 30 8.97 0.01 5.07
C LEU A 30 9.00 -1.51 5.12
N VAL A 31 7.85 -2.13 5.35
CA VAL A 31 7.69 -3.59 5.30
C VAL A 31 6.70 -3.92 4.22
N VAL A 32 7.08 -4.79 3.29
CA VAL A 32 6.17 -5.34 2.29
C VAL A 32 5.90 -6.79 2.62
N ALA A 33 4.62 -7.12 2.81
CA ALA A 33 4.15 -8.48 3.00
C ALA A 33 3.27 -8.86 1.82
N ARG A 34 3.57 -9.98 1.17
CA ARG A 34 2.69 -10.63 0.19
C ARG A 34 2.08 -11.87 0.82
N PHE A 35 0.80 -12.09 0.56
CA PHE A 35 0.05 -13.22 1.09
C PHE A 35 -0.24 -14.23 -0.02
N ASP A 36 -0.12 -15.52 0.32
CA ASP A 36 -0.43 -16.61 -0.59
C ASP A 36 -1.91 -16.61 -1.02
N GLY A 37 -2.79 -16.16 -0.11
CA GLY A 37 -4.22 -16.02 -0.33
C GLY A 37 -4.76 -14.63 0.03
N PRO A 38 -6.05 -14.37 -0.25
CA PRO A 38 -6.73 -13.17 0.22
C PRO A 38 -6.78 -13.13 1.75
N ILE A 39 -6.48 -11.97 2.32
CA ILE A 39 -6.62 -11.68 3.75
C ILE A 39 -7.80 -10.71 3.92
N GLU A 40 -8.74 -11.07 4.81
CA GLU A 40 -9.81 -10.15 5.20
C GLU A 40 -9.21 -8.92 5.89
N TRP A 41 -9.63 -7.75 5.43
CA TRP A 41 -9.13 -6.47 5.92
C TRP A 41 -10.23 -5.42 5.79
N GLU A 42 -10.21 -4.43 6.68
CA GLU A 42 -11.15 -3.31 6.67
C GLU A 42 -10.80 -2.31 5.55
N THR A 43 -11.10 -2.70 4.31
CA THR A 43 -10.91 -1.86 3.11
C THR A 43 -12.16 -1.01 2.84
N LEU A 44 -12.00 0.07 2.07
CA LEU A 44 -13.11 0.98 1.73
C LEU A 44 -14.11 0.36 0.73
N ASP A 45 -13.72 -0.72 0.07
CA ASP A 45 -14.48 -1.43 -0.95
C ASP A 45 -14.91 -2.84 -0.52
N ASP A 46 -14.70 -3.17 0.76
CA ASP A 46 -14.97 -4.47 1.36
C ASP A 46 -14.29 -5.64 0.60
N GLN A 47 -13.19 -5.36 -0.13
CA GLN A 47 -12.40 -6.37 -0.81
C GLN A 47 -11.24 -6.85 0.08
N PRO A 48 -10.89 -8.15 0.02
CA PRO A 48 -9.71 -8.64 0.73
C PRO A 48 -8.42 -8.14 0.08
N ILE A 49 -7.34 -8.12 0.86
CA ILE A 49 -6.01 -7.74 0.39
C ILE A 49 -5.17 -8.96 0.02
N ARG A 50 -4.19 -8.76 -0.84
CA ARG A 50 -3.15 -9.73 -1.24
C ARG A 50 -1.75 -9.27 -0.87
N MET A 51 -1.62 -7.99 -0.50
CA MET A 51 -0.37 -7.38 -0.10
C MET A 51 -0.63 -6.32 0.97
N ALA A 52 0.34 -6.13 1.87
CA ALA A 52 0.39 -5.00 2.78
C ALA A 52 1.74 -4.29 2.66
N ILE A 53 1.71 -2.96 2.58
CA ILE A 53 2.89 -2.09 2.54
C ILE A 53 2.85 -1.22 3.79
N ALA A 54 3.59 -1.62 4.82
CA ALA A 54 3.52 -1.00 6.13
C ALA A 54 4.64 0.04 6.36
N LEU A 55 4.27 1.25 6.81
CA LEU A 55 5.21 2.28 7.23
C LEU A 55 5.37 2.26 8.76
N LEU A 56 6.59 2.01 9.22
CA LEU A 56 6.95 1.92 10.63
C LEU A 56 7.83 3.10 11.01
N VAL A 57 7.44 3.86 12.03
CA VAL A 57 8.16 5.08 12.43
C VAL A 57 8.41 5.16 13.94
N PRO A 58 9.61 5.58 14.37
CA PRO A 58 9.87 5.90 15.79
C PRO A 58 9.03 7.10 16.24
N VAL A 59 8.57 7.09 17.49
CA VAL A 59 7.85 8.24 18.10
C VAL A 59 8.65 9.54 18.01
N GLU A 60 9.96 9.47 18.23
CA GLU A 60 10.88 10.63 18.26
C GLU A 60 11.13 11.23 16.88
N LYS A 61 10.92 10.44 15.81
CA LYS A 61 11.02 10.87 14.41
C LYS A 61 9.67 11.20 13.79
N GLY A 62 8.65 11.42 14.62
CA GLY A 62 7.29 11.84 14.26
C GLY A 62 7.15 13.22 13.62
N GLY A 63 8.13 13.69 12.84
CA GLY A 63 8.06 14.93 12.07
C GLY A 63 7.49 14.75 10.66
N THR A 64 7.22 15.84 9.94
CA THR A 64 6.54 15.87 8.61
C THR A 64 7.06 14.90 7.54
N THR A 65 8.31 14.43 7.64
CA THR A 65 8.93 13.48 6.69
C THR A 65 8.16 12.17 6.56
N HIS A 66 7.69 11.57 7.66
CA HIS A 66 6.97 10.29 7.54
C HIS A 66 5.58 10.45 6.93
N LEU A 67 4.90 11.56 7.20
CA LEU A 67 3.62 11.87 6.55
C LEU A 67 3.78 12.10 5.05
N ARG A 68 4.92 12.67 4.61
CA ARG A 68 5.26 12.78 3.19
C ARG A 68 5.46 11.41 2.55
N LEU A 69 6.18 10.50 3.20
CA LEU A 69 6.35 9.12 2.72
C LEU A 69 5.02 8.38 2.64
N LEU A 70 4.21 8.44 3.71
CA LEU A 70 2.88 7.83 3.73
C LEU A 70 1.99 8.37 2.60
N SER A 71 1.98 9.68 2.41
CA SER A 71 1.23 10.34 1.33
C SER A 71 1.75 9.94 -0.05
N GLY A 72 3.07 9.81 -0.21
CA GLY A 72 3.72 9.34 -1.42
C GLY A 72 3.30 7.91 -1.77
N ILE A 73 3.32 7.01 -0.79
CA ILE A 73 2.88 5.61 -0.95
C ILE A 73 1.39 5.58 -1.31
N ALA A 74 0.54 6.29 -0.57
CA ALA A 74 -0.89 6.32 -0.86
C ALA A 74 -1.18 6.85 -2.26
N ARG A 75 -0.46 7.88 -2.72
CA ARG A 75 -0.61 8.46 -4.06
C ARG A 75 -0.09 7.55 -5.16
N SER A 76 1.07 6.92 -4.94
CA SER A 76 1.66 5.90 -5.83
C SER A 76 0.66 4.78 -6.08
N LEU A 77 0.01 4.29 -5.03
CA LEU A 77 -0.96 3.20 -5.12
C LEU A 77 -2.30 3.63 -5.73
N MET A 78 -2.57 4.92 -5.97
CA MET A 78 -3.72 5.33 -6.80
C MET A 78 -3.52 4.99 -8.28
N ASP A 79 -2.28 4.75 -8.73
CA ASP A 79 -1.99 4.32 -10.09
C ASP A 79 -2.21 2.81 -10.24
N ASP A 80 -3.17 2.46 -11.12
CA ASP A 80 -3.51 1.07 -11.44
C ASP A 80 -2.34 0.29 -12.04
N SER A 81 -1.40 0.94 -12.73
CA SER A 81 -0.21 0.30 -13.27
C SER A 81 0.76 -0.11 -12.16
N VAL A 82 1.03 0.81 -11.23
CA VAL A 82 1.88 0.54 -10.07
C VAL A 82 1.31 -0.60 -9.22
N ARG A 83 0.00 -0.58 -8.92
CA ARG A 83 -0.62 -1.69 -8.16
C ARG A 83 -0.47 -3.03 -8.87
N ARG A 84 -0.70 -3.07 -10.19
CA ARG A 84 -0.54 -4.31 -10.97
C ARG A 84 0.90 -4.81 -10.96
N ASP A 85 1.87 -3.93 -11.14
CA ASP A 85 3.28 -4.29 -11.20
C ASP A 85 3.76 -4.79 -9.83
N LEU A 86 3.37 -4.13 -8.73
CA LEU A 86 3.65 -4.59 -7.36
C LEU A 86 3.04 -5.96 -7.06
N LEU A 87 1.82 -6.22 -7.51
CA LEU A 87 1.16 -7.51 -7.31
C LEU A 87 1.77 -8.63 -8.17
N ALA A 88 2.35 -8.29 -9.32
CA ALA A 88 2.95 -9.24 -10.27
C ALA A 88 4.44 -9.50 -10.02
N ALA A 89 5.18 -8.61 -9.36
CA ALA A 89 6.62 -8.72 -9.17
C ALA A 89 7.02 -10.00 -8.41
N GLU A 90 7.76 -10.94 -9.00
CA GLU A 90 8.04 -12.23 -8.35
C GLU A 90 9.22 -12.21 -7.37
N ASP A 91 10.05 -11.17 -7.41
CA ASP A 91 11.26 -11.04 -6.61
C ASP A 91 11.22 -9.80 -5.68
N PRO A 92 11.69 -9.89 -4.42
CA PRO A 92 11.73 -8.75 -3.51
C PRO A 92 12.51 -7.54 -4.04
N ALA A 93 13.57 -7.72 -4.84
CA ALA A 93 14.32 -6.58 -5.37
C ALA A 93 13.47 -5.77 -6.37
N ALA A 94 12.68 -6.43 -7.20
CA ALA A 94 11.78 -5.75 -8.14
C ALA A 94 10.72 -4.90 -7.40
N VAL A 95 10.22 -5.37 -6.26
CA VAL A 95 9.30 -4.59 -5.41
C VAL A 95 10.01 -3.36 -4.85
N VAL A 96 11.24 -3.51 -4.36
CA VAL A 96 12.05 -2.40 -3.84
C VAL A 96 12.31 -1.37 -4.94
N ASP A 97 12.66 -1.80 -6.16
CA ASP A 97 12.92 -0.89 -7.29
C ASP A 97 11.66 -0.12 -7.72
N LEU A 98 10.51 -0.80 -7.79
CA LEU A 98 9.22 -0.16 -8.11
C LEU A 98 8.84 0.91 -7.07
N LEU A 99 9.02 0.60 -5.79
CA LEU A 99 8.72 1.55 -4.72
C LEU A 99 9.73 2.70 -4.68
N SER A 100 11.02 2.41 -4.87
CA SER A 100 12.06 3.44 -4.84
C SER A 100 11.91 4.43 -5.98
N SER A 101 11.66 3.93 -7.20
CA SER A 101 11.43 4.77 -8.38
C SER A 101 10.16 5.62 -8.28
N THR A 102 9.14 5.17 -7.56
CA THR A 102 7.88 5.94 -7.42
C THR A 102 7.90 6.91 -6.24
N LEU A 103 8.70 6.64 -5.22
CA LEU A 103 8.76 7.44 -3.99
C LEU A 103 9.90 8.47 -3.98
N ASP A 104 10.67 8.57 -5.07
CA ASP A 104 11.89 9.39 -5.18
C ASP A 104 12.88 9.10 -4.03
N LEU A 105 13.03 7.82 -3.68
CA LEU A 105 13.93 7.36 -2.61
C LEU A 105 15.37 7.17 -3.09
#